data_AF-A0AAW4G1E7-F1
#
_entry.id   AF-A0AAW4G1E7-F1
#
_cell.length_a   1.000
_cell.length_b   1.000
_cell.length_c   1.000
_cell.angle_alpha   90.00
_cell.angle_beta   90.00
_cell.angle_gamma   90.00
#
_symmetry.space_group_name_H-M   'P 1'
#
loop_
_entity.id
_entity.type
_entity.pdbx_description
1 polymer ?
#
loop_
_entity_poly.entity_id
_entity_poly.type
_entity_poly.pdbx_seq_one_letter_code
_entity_poly.pdbx_strand_id
1 'polypeptide(L)'
;MFTQVKHHVGTILAVVVGVVLAVAAAAGPVPASAAPQGYAPGPGCAWQLMSNSTDLNVAFPDANATYWGLPYALGPGDSIRLSGTFPAARYFSLNTYGTDLDTVDTLRDNQIRPDAGSVNPFASPAVRPPASKRAWHATVVPGAADDSRNEIRGLPAGGQSVPVGFLIVRVYVPDDPDSPNGGVPLPNVTFSIAGQEIPVAPCAQPFNPRNYNGPIAQTLTEVFDDAIGNAASASLPGNAKEATFVNPASTSGLFPNGDNKYIGSLLNYQPGRVAVIRGKAPSFPDSRAGQSPATPGEQLRYWSMCQNDKVTPYPVVACAADYATRIDADGYYTYVVAAPSDLTAAQVAGSDLTVIPWGSTTVPKVVFLRNMLPSAEFYPNSVQASQANKTDPAPTMGPYYPRATYCSAETVRTAGWQACYR
;
A
#
# COMPACT_ATOMS: atom_id res chain seq x y z
N MET A 1 19.32 23.71 -18.94
CA MET A 1 17.95 23.39 -18.50
C MET A 1 17.94 22.47 -17.26
N PHE A 2 18.75 21.40 -17.21
CA PHE A 2 18.90 20.53 -16.02
C PHE A 2 19.52 21.18 -14.76
N THR A 3 20.19 22.32 -14.89
CA THR A 3 20.90 23.01 -13.79
C THR A 3 20.02 23.98 -13.01
N GLN A 4 18.97 24.56 -13.62
CA GLN A 4 18.03 25.46 -12.94
C GLN A 4 17.00 24.72 -12.09
N VAL A 5 16.57 23.53 -12.53
CA VAL A 5 15.67 22.65 -11.76
C VAL A 5 16.33 22.21 -10.44
N LYS A 6 17.65 21.97 -10.45
CA LYS A 6 18.42 21.59 -9.25
C LYS A 6 18.53 22.70 -8.20
N HIS A 7 18.55 23.98 -8.62
CA HIS A 7 18.62 25.10 -7.68
C HIS A 7 17.28 25.38 -6.99
N HIS A 8 16.15 25.22 -7.70
CA HIS A 8 14.83 25.47 -7.10
C HIS A 8 14.42 24.41 -6.07
N VAL A 9 14.79 23.13 -6.27
CA VAL A 9 14.52 22.04 -5.30
C VAL A 9 15.32 22.23 -3.99
N GLY A 10 16.56 22.74 -4.07
CA GLY A 10 17.38 23.02 -2.88
C GLY A 10 16.86 24.17 -2.02
N THR A 11 16.26 25.20 -2.62
CA THR A 11 15.71 26.37 -1.89
C THR A 11 14.34 26.07 -1.24
N ILE A 12 13.57 25.16 -1.82
CA ILE A 12 12.26 24.71 -1.33
C ILE A 12 12.37 23.99 0.04
N LEU A 13 13.42 23.20 0.25
CA LEU A 13 13.60 22.41 1.48
C LEU A 13 13.99 23.25 2.70
N ALA A 14 14.73 24.35 2.48
CA ALA A 14 15.16 25.26 3.53
C ALA A 14 14.01 26.07 4.15
N VAL A 15 12.93 26.30 3.40
CA VAL A 15 11.77 27.10 3.85
C VAL A 15 10.79 26.26 4.68
N VAL A 16 10.67 24.95 4.41
CA VAL A 16 9.84 24.01 5.20
C VAL A 16 10.37 23.89 6.63
N VAL A 17 11.70 23.96 6.82
CA VAL A 17 12.34 23.98 8.15
C VAL A 17 12.10 25.30 8.89
N GLY A 18 11.92 26.42 8.17
CA GLY A 18 11.82 27.76 8.75
C GLY A 18 10.46 28.14 9.36
N VAL A 19 9.36 27.46 9.02
CA VAL A 19 7.99 27.85 9.43
C VAL A 19 7.53 27.14 10.72
N VAL A 20 8.32 26.22 11.26
CA VAL A 20 8.01 25.36 12.43
C VAL A 20 7.84 26.13 13.77
N LEU A 21 8.13 27.43 13.84
CA LEU A 21 8.33 28.14 15.12
C LEU A 21 7.20 29.04 15.64
N ALA A 22 5.98 29.03 15.10
CA ALA A 22 4.95 29.98 15.57
C ALA A 22 3.54 29.39 15.74
N VAL A 23 3.09 29.44 17.00
CA VAL A 23 1.71 29.55 17.48
C VAL A 23 1.02 28.24 17.93
N ALA A 24 1.09 28.01 19.24
CA ALA A 24 0.19 27.16 20.01
C ALA A 24 -0.81 28.04 20.78
N ALA A 25 -2.09 27.65 20.85
CA ALA A 25 -2.89 27.61 22.09
C ALA A 25 -4.39 27.28 21.89
N ALA A 26 -4.90 26.53 22.87
CA ALA A 26 -6.29 26.39 23.35
C ALA A 26 -7.13 25.22 22.81
N ALA A 27 -7.44 24.28 23.72
CA ALA A 27 -8.33 23.13 23.55
C ALA A 27 -9.47 23.13 24.60
N GLY A 28 -10.57 22.47 24.27
CA GLY A 28 -11.67 22.06 25.18
C GLY A 28 -12.09 20.60 24.90
N PRO A 29 -12.82 19.93 25.82
CA PRO A 29 -12.82 18.46 25.93
C PRO A 29 -13.83 17.72 25.03
N VAL A 30 -13.54 16.44 24.74
CA VAL A 30 -14.12 15.57 23.70
C VAL A 30 -14.77 14.31 24.33
N PRO A 31 -15.88 13.76 23.79
CA PRO A 31 -16.37 12.41 24.13
C PRO A 31 -15.70 11.30 23.29
N ALA A 32 -15.74 10.05 23.77
CA ALA A 32 -14.97 8.91 23.28
C ALA A 32 -15.05 8.67 21.75
N SER A 33 -13.86 8.60 21.12
CA SER A 33 -13.61 8.49 19.67
C SER A 33 -12.90 7.18 19.33
N ALA A 34 -13.01 6.71 18.08
CA ALA A 34 -12.01 5.86 17.44
C ALA A 34 -10.61 6.34 17.87
N ALA A 35 -9.69 5.42 18.21
CA ALA A 35 -8.39 5.77 18.78
C ALA A 35 -7.84 7.03 18.09
N PRO A 36 -7.65 8.14 18.82
CA PRO A 36 -7.34 9.42 18.19
C PRO A 36 -6.06 9.24 17.37
N GLN A 37 -6.11 9.64 16.09
CA GLN A 37 -4.87 9.95 15.39
C GLN A 37 -4.12 10.95 16.30
N GLY A 38 -2.87 10.62 16.66
CA GLY A 38 -1.84 11.36 17.42
C GLY A 38 -2.16 12.42 18.48
N TYR A 39 -1.17 12.72 19.33
CA TYR A 39 -1.32 13.60 20.49
C TYR A 39 -0.97 15.08 20.23
N ALA A 40 -0.61 15.47 19.00
CA ALA A 40 -0.14 16.82 18.69
C ALA A 40 -0.83 17.45 17.45
N PRO A 41 -1.35 18.70 17.54
CA PRO A 41 -1.80 19.46 16.37
C PRO A 41 -0.63 19.85 15.44
N GLY A 42 -0.87 20.04 14.14
CA GLY A 42 0.17 20.43 13.17
C GLY A 42 0.44 21.94 13.11
N PRO A 43 1.53 22.41 12.43
CA PRO A 43 2.65 21.68 11.81
C PRO A 43 3.79 21.30 12.78
N GLY A 44 4.57 20.26 12.45
CA GLY A 44 5.75 19.81 13.23
C GLY A 44 5.66 18.41 13.86
N CYS A 45 4.63 17.63 13.53
CA CYS A 45 4.38 16.27 14.03
C CYS A 45 4.76 15.18 13.00
N ALA A 46 4.85 13.92 13.43
CA ALA A 46 5.21 12.78 12.59
C ALA A 46 4.00 12.18 11.85
N TRP A 47 4.25 11.48 10.74
CA TRP A 47 3.24 10.77 9.95
C TRP A 47 2.16 11.66 9.32
N GLN A 48 2.56 12.85 8.88
CA GLN A 48 1.65 13.82 8.27
C GLN A 48 1.02 13.31 6.98
N LEU A 49 1.74 12.52 6.18
CA LEU A 49 1.26 12.08 4.88
C LEU A 49 0.47 10.77 5.03
N MET A 50 -0.80 10.75 4.66
CA MET A 50 -1.64 9.55 4.68
C MET A 50 -2.16 9.25 3.28
N SER A 51 -1.89 8.05 2.76
CA SER A 51 -2.47 7.57 1.51
C SER A 51 -3.32 6.32 1.75
N ASN A 52 -4.49 6.28 1.12
CA ASN A 52 -5.45 5.17 1.05
C ASN A 52 -6.41 5.47 -0.13
N SER A 53 -7.52 4.73 -0.25
CA SER A 53 -8.51 4.95 -1.33
C SER A 53 -9.37 6.23 -1.20
N THR A 54 -9.34 6.94 -0.07
CA THR A 54 -10.24 8.07 0.21
C THR A 54 -9.52 9.42 0.32
N ASP A 55 -8.31 9.43 0.88
CA ASP A 55 -7.55 10.63 1.21
C ASP A 55 -6.72 11.08 0.00
N LEU A 56 -5.48 10.59 -0.13
CA LEU A 56 -4.63 10.93 -1.27
C LEU A 56 -4.93 10.12 -2.54
N ASN A 57 -5.28 8.84 -2.40
CA ASN A 57 -5.58 7.91 -3.49
C ASN A 57 -4.65 8.05 -4.72
N VAL A 58 -3.36 7.79 -4.49
CA VAL A 58 -2.29 7.99 -5.47
C VAL A 58 -1.44 6.74 -5.65
N ALA A 59 -0.94 6.51 -6.88
CA ALA A 59 0.01 5.47 -7.23
C ALA A 59 -0.52 4.02 -7.04
N PHE A 60 -1.74 3.75 -7.50
CA PHE A 60 -2.37 2.42 -7.45
C PHE A 60 -2.45 1.81 -6.03
N PRO A 61 -2.98 2.54 -5.03
CA PRO A 61 -3.02 2.04 -3.67
C PRO A 61 -3.94 0.80 -3.56
N ASP A 62 -3.71 -0.02 -2.54
CA ASP A 62 -4.70 -1.03 -2.17
C ASP A 62 -5.77 -0.38 -1.28
N ALA A 63 -7.05 -0.58 -1.59
CA ALA A 63 -8.18 -0.01 -0.84
C ALA A 63 -8.34 -0.62 0.56
N ASN A 64 -7.65 -1.73 0.86
CA ASN A 64 -7.61 -2.36 2.18
C ASN A 64 -6.28 -2.10 2.90
N ALA A 65 -5.54 -1.08 2.48
CA ALA A 65 -4.30 -0.65 3.11
C ALA A 65 -4.29 0.84 3.41
N THR A 66 -3.54 1.22 4.45
CA THR A 66 -3.22 2.61 4.76
C THR A 66 -1.70 2.78 4.82
N TYR A 67 -1.22 3.88 4.23
CA TYR A 67 0.19 4.24 4.13
C TYR A 67 0.44 5.55 4.87
N TRP A 68 1.32 5.53 5.86
CA TRP A 68 1.69 6.71 6.66
C TRP A 68 3.13 7.10 6.38
N GLY A 69 3.31 8.22 5.68
CA GLY A 69 4.59 8.73 5.24
C GLY A 69 5.21 9.73 6.22
N LEU A 70 6.50 9.55 6.44
CA LEU A 70 7.39 10.47 7.13
C LEU A 70 8.58 10.80 6.19
N PRO A 71 8.63 11.99 5.58
CA PRO A 71 9.85 12.45 4.93
C PRO A 71 10.93 12.69 6.00
N TYR A 72 12.18 12.39 5.67
CA TYR A 72 13.32 12.62 6.56
C TYR A 72 14.58 12.98 5.78
N ALA A 73 15.56 13.56 6.49
CA ALA A 73 16.92 13.70 6.02
C ALA A 73 17.87 13.25 7.14
N LEU A 74 18.80 12.36 6.81
CA LEU A 74 19.79 11.83 7.76
C LEU A 74 21.21 12.07 7.21
N GLY A 75 22.03 12.76 8.00
CA GLY A 75 23.47 12.85 7.78
C GLY A 75 24.24 11.68 8.40
N PRO A 76 25.56 11.63 8.22
CA PRO A 76 26.39 10.61 8.87
C PRO A 76 26.26 10.69 10.39
N GLY A 77 25.93 9.57 11.04
CA GLY A 77 25.75 9.48 12.49
C GLY A 77 24.35 9.84 13.00
N ASP A 78 23.47 10.34 12.12
CA ASP A 78 22.08 10.60 12.48
C ASP A 78 21.24 9.31 12.48
N SER A 79 20.10 9.32 13.17
CA SER A 79 19.13 8.20 13.14
C SER A 79 17.71 8.62 13.47
N ILE A 80 16.74 7.75 13.19
CA ILE A 80 15.34 7.91 13.59
C ILE A 80 14.93 6.72 14.43
N ARG A 81 14.67 6.93 15.73
CA ARG A 81 14.12 5.90 16.61
C ARG A 81 12.61 5.94 16.58
N LEU A 82 12.02 4.76 16.45
CA LEU A 82 10.58 4.52 16.42
C LEU A 82 10.20 3.70 17.64
N SER A 83 9.13 4.08 18.32
CA SER A 83 8.54 3.27 19.41
C SER A 83 7.04 3.14 19.20
N GLY A 84 6.56 1.91 19.12
CA GLY A 84 5.18 1.63 18.77
C GLY A 84 4.60 0.43 19.51
N THR A 85 3.33 0.15 19.19
CA THR A 85 2.66 -1.08 19.57
C THR A 85 2.33 -1.85 18.29
N PHE A 86 2.44 -3.17 18.28
CA PHE A 86 2.04 -3.96 17.13
C PHE A 86 0.54 -3.68 16.82
N PRO A 87 0.15 -3.44 15.56
CA PRO A 87 -1.23 -3.16 15.24
C PRO A 87 -2.09 -4.44 15.21
N ALA A 88 -3.40 -4.24 15.25
CA ALA A 88 -4.42 -5.23 14.97
C ALA A 88 -4.69 -5.29 13.46
N ALA A 89 -3.90 -6.04 12.72
CA ALA A 89 -3.97 -6.12 11.27
C ALA A 89 -3.44 -7.45 10.73
N ARG A 90 -3.67 -7.70 9.45
CA ARG A 90 -3.09 -8.82 8.69
C ARG A 90 -1.60 -8.69 8.48
N TYR A 91 -1.18 -7.48 8.16
CA TYR A 91 0.21 -7.19 7.85
C TYR A 91 0.56 -5.75 8.22
N PHE A 92 1.76 -5.57 8.73
CA PHE A 92 2.35 -4.27 8.99
C PHE A 92 3.83 -4.26 8.60
N SER A 93 4.33 -3.12 8.10
CA SER A 93 5.76 -2.96 7.84
C SER A 93 6.23 -1.51 7.95
N LEU A 94 7.54 -1.39 8.15
CA LEU A 94 8.33 -0.19 7.94
C LEU A 94 9.08 -0.34 6.62
N ASN A 95 8.92 0.62 5.72
CA ASN A 95 9.65 0.63 4.45
C ASN A 95 10.36 1.98 4.29
N THR A 96 11.63 1.96 3.93
CA THR A 96 12.40 3.17 3.61
C THR A 96 12.54 3.32 2.10
N TYR A 97 12.62 4.56 1.64
CA TYR A 97 12.71 4.90 0.23
C TYR A 97 13.73 5.98 -0.03
N GLY A 98 14.34 5.92 -1.21
CA GLY A 98 15.25 6.94 -1.70
C GLY A 98 14.52 8.04 -2.49
N THR A 99 15.30 8.92 -3.11
CA THR A 99 14.78 10.02 -3.94
C THR A 99 14.15 9.56 -5.25
N ASP A 100 14.44 8.34 -5.68
CA ASP A 100 13.79 7.64 -6.80
C ASP A 100 12.48 6.96 -6.40
N LEU A 101 12.09 7.08 -5.12
CA LEU A 101 10.89 6.48 -4.53
C LEU A 101 10.89 4.95 -4.57
N ASP A 102 12.07 4.34 -4.75
CA ASP A 102 12.28 2.91 -4.69
C ASP A 102 12.59 2.45 -3.27
N THR A 103 12.19 1.22 -2.96
CA THR A 103 12.44 0.63 -1.65
C THR A 103 13.94 0.48 -1.43
N VAL A 104 14.44 1.14 -0.38
CA VAL A 104 15.81 0.96 0.11
C VAL A 104 15.87 -0.26 1.00
N ASP A 105 14.93 -0.39 1.93
CA ASP A 105 14.87 -1.49 2.88
C ASP A 105 13.43 -1.72 3.39
N THR A 106 13.19 -2.88 3.99
CA THR A 106 11.89 -3.27 4.55
C THR A 106 12.08 -4.09 5.82
N LEU A 107 11.48 -3.63 6.92
CA LEU A 107 11.35 -4.36 8.18
C LEU A 107 9.86 -4.64 8.41
N ARG A 108 9.45 -5.89 8.20
CA ARG A 108 8.05 -6.31 8.30
C ARG A 108 7.71 -6.93 9.64
N ASP A 109 6.42 -7.00 9.94
CA ASP A 109 5.86 -7.38 11.23
C ASP A 109 6.55 -8.55 11.94
N ASN A 110 6.65 -9.72 11.30
CA ASN A 110 7.21 -10.93 11.88
C ASN A 110 8.74 -10.91 12.08
N GLN A 111 9.44 -9.93 11.50
CA GLN A 111 10.89 -9.74 11.67
C GLN A 111 11.21 -8.88 12.91
N ILE A 112 10.27 -8.05 13.36
CA ILE A 112 10.49 -7.12 14.48
C ILE A 112 10.55 -7.90 15.78
N ARG A 113 11.66 -7.78 16.51
CA ARG A 113 11.74 -8.29 17.88
C ARG A 113 10.92 -7.39 18.82
N PRO A 114 10.04 -7.96 19.65
CA PRO A 114 9.28 -7.18 20.62
C PRO A 114 10.19 -6.66 21.74
N ASP A 115 9.73 -5.61 22.43
CA ASP A 115 10.40 -5.11 23.63
C ASP A 115 10.36 -6.13 24.77
N ALA A 116 11.24 -5.96 25.76
CA ALA A 116 11.25 -6.81 26.94
C ALA A 116 9.86 -6.87 27.62
N GLY A 117 9.36 -8.08 27.85
CA GLY A 117 8.02 -8.29 28.43
C GLY A 117 6.85 -8.13 27.45
N SER A 118 7.13 -7.90 26.16
CA SER A 118 6.15 -7.90 25.06
C SER A 118 6.28 -9.13 24.17
N VAL A 119 5.26 -9.37 23.35
CA VAL A 119 5.18 -10.47 22.39
C VAL A 119 4.82 -9.92 21.01
N ASN A 120 5.49 -10.44 19.98
CA ASN A 120 5.14 -10.14 18.59
C ASN A 120 4.01 -11.08 18.12
N PRO A 121 2.78 -10.57 17.87
CA PRO A 121 1.63 -11.40 17.47
C PRO A 121 1.70 -11.90 16.02
N PHE A 122 2.69 -11.47 15.23
CA PHE A 122 2.89 -11.86 13.83
C PHE A 122 3.95 -12.95 13.65
N ALA A 123 4.73 -13.23 14.70
CA ALA A 123 5.83 -14.20 14.66
C ALA A 123 5.37 -15.65 14.87
N SER A 124 4.23 -15.86 15.54
CA SER A 124 3.68 -17.20 15.78
C SER A 124 2.17 -17.16 15.98
N PRO A 125 1.43 -18.26 15.69
CA PRO A 125 0.01 -18.35 15.99
C PRO A 125 -0.23 -18.24 17.49
N ALA A 126 -0.78 -17.10 17.92
CA ALA A 126 -1.13 -16.86 19.31
C ALA A 126 -2.38 -15.98 19.39
N VAL A 127 -3.13 -16.15 20.47
CA VAL A 127 -4.14 -15.15 20.86
C VAL A 127 -3.41 -13.83 21.05
N ARG A 128 -3.89 -12.79 20.38
CA ARG A 128 -3.24 -11.48 20.43
C ARG A 128 -3.20 -10.95 21.87
N PRO A 129 -2.02 -10.64 22.43
CA PRO A 129 -1.92 -10.04 23.76
C PRO A 129 -2.57 -8.64 23.83
N PRO A 130 -2.89 -8.12 25.03
CA PRO A 130 -3.31 -6.72 25.18
C PRO A 130 -2.22 -5.76 24.67
N ALA A 131 -2.60 -4.54 24.29
CA ALA A 131 -1.67 -3.53 23.75
C ALA A 131 -0.43 -3.29 24.64
N SER A 132 -0.60 -3.34 25.97
CA SER A 132 0.49 -3.18 26.96
C SER A 132 1.56 -4.29 26.94
N LYS A 133 1.32 -5.38 26.19
CA LYS A 133 2.22 -6.52 26.04
C LYS A 133 2.68 -6.71 24.59
N ARG A 134 2.60 -5.66 23.76
CA ARG A 134 2.90 -5.71 22.33
C ARG A 134 3.74 -4.51 21.87
N ALA A 135 4.61 -4.01 22.73
CA ALA A 135 5.51 -2.91 22.40
C ALA A 135 6.68 -3.38 21.53
N TRP A 136 7.18 -2.47 20.69
CA TRP A 136 8.37 -2.65 19.88
C TRP A 136 9.09 -1.32 19.64
N HIS A 137 10.40 -1.41 19.35
CA HIS A 137 11.19 -0.30 18.82
C HIS A 137 11.95 -0.71 17.56
N ALA A 138 12.23 0.27 16.70
CA ALA A 138 13.07 0.11 15.52
C ALA A 138 13.86 1.40 15.27
N THR A 139 14.97 1.32 14.53
CA THR A 139 15.82 2.49 14.24
C THR A 139 16.13 2.59 12.75
N VAL A 140 15.81 3.72 12.12
CA VAL A 140 16.28 4.03 10.77
C VAL A 140 17.70 4.57 10.87
N VAL A 141 18.63 3.95 10.13
CA VAL A 141 20.04 4.36 10.07
C VAL A 141 20.47 4.65 8.63
N PRO A 142 21.31 5.67 8.36
CA PRO A 142 21.77 5.98 7.00
C PRO A 142 22.81 4.99 6.47
N GLY A 143 23.24 4.01 7.28
CA GLY A 143 24.29 3.05 6.96
C GLY A 143 23.80 1.62 6.82
N ALA A 144 24.70 0.66 7.04
CA ALA A 144 24.32 -0.74 7.19
C ALA A 144 23.40 -0.89 8.40
N ALA A 145 22.30 -1.61 8.22
CA ALA A 145 21.37 -1.93 9.28
C ALA A 145 21.73 -3.28 9.93
N ASP A 146 21.56 -3.35 11.24
CA ASP A 146 21.59 -4.60 12.00
C ASP A 146 20.17 -5.05 12.38
N ASP A 147 19.67 -6.04 11.64
CA ASP A 147 18.37 -6.67 11.89
C ASP A 147 18.26 -7.22 13.32
N SER A 148 19.37 -7.62 13.95
CA SER A 148 19.43 -8.08 15.36
C SER A 148 19.16 -6.98 16.39
N ARG A 149 19.06 -5.72 15.94
CA ARG A 149 18.67 -4.54 16.73
C ARG A 149 17.43 -3.81 16.19
N ASN A 150 16.68 -4.43 15.27
CA ASN A 150 15.52 -3.82 14.59
C ASN A 150 15.92 -2.55 13.84
N GLU A 151 17.14 -2.51 13.31
CA GLU A 151 17.56 -1.42 12.44
C GLU A 151 17.02 -1.64 11.03
N ILE A 152 16.69 -0.54 10.35
CA ILE A 152 16.29 -0.53 8.95
C ILE A 152 17.14 0.51 8.23
N ARG A 153 17.65 0.15 7.06
CA ARG A 153 18.51 1.05 6.30
C ARG A 153 17.69 2.16 5.66
N GLY A 154 18.01 3.39 6.00
CA GLY A 154 17.53 4.59 5.32
C GLY A 154 18.38 4.95 4.11
N LEU A 155 18.01 6.04 3.44
CA LEU A 155 18.78 6.59 2.34
C LEU A 155 20.21 6.94 2.80
N PRO A 156 21.28 6.47 2.11
CA PRO A 156 22.65 6.70 2.55
C PRO A 156 23.07 8.17 2.58
N ALA A 157 23.89 8.51 3.57
CA ALA A 157 24.53 9.81 3.65
C ALA A 157 25.65 9.92 2.61
N GLY A 158 25.40 10.66 1.53
CA GLY A 158 26.38 10.95 0.48
C GLY A 158 26.19 10.12 -0.79
N GLY A 159 25.94 10.81 -1.90
CA GLY A 159 25.68 10.20 -3.22
C GLY A 159 24.59 10.92 -4.03
N GLN A 160 23.82 11.81 -3.40
CA GLN A 160 22.71 12.52 -4.04
C GLN A 160 22.74 14.02 -3.73
N SER A 161 22.17 14.81 -4.64
CA SER A 161 22.13 16.28 -4.53
C SER A 161 21.16 16.80 -3.47
N VAL A 162 20.24 15.96 -2.98
CA VAL A 162 19.28 16.27 -1.90
C VAL A 162 19.06 14.99 -1.07
N PRO A 163 19.44 14.92 0.22
CA PRO A 163 19.39 13.69 1.00
C PRO A 163 18.02 13.49 1.68
N VAL A 164 16.93 13.52 0.90
CA VAL A 164 15.57 13.30 1.45
C VAL A 164 15.14 11.87 1.16
N GLY A 165 14.96 11.09 2.22
CA GLY A 165 14.33 9.78 2.17
C GLY A 165 12.90 9.83 2.66
N PHE A 166 12.16 8.75 2.43
CA PHE A 166 10.83 8.56 3.01
C PHE A 166 10.82 7.29 3.85
N LEU A 167 10.15 7.36 4.99
CA LEU A 167 9.77 6.21 5.78
C LEU A 167 8.26 6.06 5.68
N ILE A 168 7.78 4.86 5.33
CA ILE A 168 6.35 4.56 5.28
C ILE A 168 6.03 3.45 6.26
N VAL A 169 5.09 3.70 7.17
CA VAL A 169 4.36 2.66 7.90
C VAL A 169 3.22 2.19 7.01
N ARG A 170 3.19 0.89 6.70
CA ARG A 170 2.11 0.26 5.94
C ARG A 170 1.27 -0.60 6.86
N VAL A 171 -0.05 -0.46 6.83
CA VAL A 171 -1.00 -1.33 7.54
C VAL A 171 -1.98 -1.89 6.53
N TYR A 172 -2.03 -3.21 6.41
CA TYR A 172 -2.93 -3.92 5.49
C TYR A 172 -3.96 -4.71 6.29
N VAL A 173 -5.22 -4.58 5.89
CA VAL A 173 -6.39 -5.24 6.47
C VAL A 173 -6.36 -5.13 8.00
N PRO A 174 -6.60 -3.93 8.55
CA PRO A 174 -6.87 -3.82 9.98
C PRO A 174 -8.09 -4.68 10.32
N ASP A 175 -8.07 -5.29 11.50
CA ASP A 175 -9.17 -6.16 11.94
C ASP A 175 -10.46 -5.35 12.12
N ASP A 176 -10.32 -4.11 12.61
CA ASP A 176 -11.36 -3.09 12.60
C ASP A 176 -11.14 -2.14 11.40
N PRO A 177 -12.03 -2.15 10.38
CA PRO A 177 -11.89 -1.27 9.21
C PRO A 177 -11.98 0.22 9.55
N ASP A 178 -12.62 0.60 10.65
CA ASP A 178 -12.73 1.98 11.10
C ASP A 178 -11.48 2.46 11.85
N SER A 179 -10.53 1.54 12.09
CA SER A 179 -9.23 1.83 12.68
C SER A 179 -8.10 1.56 11.69
N PRO A 180 -7.76 2.52 10.80
CA PRO A 180 -6.75 2.33 9.75
C PRO A 180 -5.33 2.01 10.27
N ASN A 181 -5.09 2.26 11.56
CA ASN A 181 -3.84 1.93 12.26
C ASN A 181 -3.87 0.58 12.99
N GLY A 182 -4.98 -0.17 12.89
CA GLY A 182 -5.17 -1.41 13.63
C GLY A 182 -5.28 -1.20 15.14
N GLY A 183 -6.11 -0.24 15.58
CA GLY A 183 -6.48 -0.08 17.00
C GLY A 183 -5.36 0.41 17.92
N VAL A 184 -4.26 0.93 17.38
CA VAL A 184 -3.13 1.49 18.15
C VAL A 184 -2.70 2.85 17.57
N PRO A 185 -2.07 3.74 18.35
CA PRO A 185 -1.47 4.95 17.82
C PRO A 185 -0.33 4.63 16.83
N LEU A 186 -0.07 5.57 15.92
CA LEU A 186 1.13 5.52 15.09
C LEU A 186 2.40 5.59 15.97
N PRO A 187 3.54 5.04 15.51
CA PRO A 187 4.74 5.00 16.33
C PRO A 187 5.23 6.40 16.70
N ASN A 188 5.68 6.61 17.94
CA ASN A 188 6.41 7.82 18.30
C ASN A 188 7.73 7.87 17.55
N VAL A 189 8.15 9.07 17.17
CA VAL A 189 9.40 9.31 16.43
C VAL A 189 10.35 10.10 17.32
N THR A 190 11.63 9.75 17.30
CA THR A 190 12.69 10.57 17.89
C THR A 190 13.85 10.62 16.92
N PHE A 191 14.18 11.81 16.45
CA PHE A 191 15.36 12.02 15.60
C PHE A 191 16.59 12.23 16.49
N SER A 192 17.67 11.50 16.23
CA SER A 192 18.99 11.81 16.75
C SER A 192 19.76 12.52 15.66
N ILE A 193 19.85 13.86 15.71
CA ILE A 193 20.53 14.68 14.70
C ILE A 193 21.70 15.42 15.34
N ALA A 194 22.92 15.23 14.83
CA ALA A 194 24.13 15.86 15.36
C ALA A 194 24.29 15.70 16.90
N GLY A 195 23.89 14.53 17.42
CA GLY A 195 23.93 14.20 18.85
C GLY A 195 22.81 14.80 19.70
N GLN A 196 21.83 15.49 19.10
CA GLN A 196 20.64 16.00 19.79
C GLN A 196 19.45 15.06 19.54
N GLU A 197 18.67 14.81 20.59
CA GLU A 197 17.46 14.00 20.54
C GLU A 197 16.22 14.90 20.42
N ILE A 198 15.48 14.73 19.33
CA ILE A 198 14.33 15.55 18.96
C ILE A 198 13.10 14.66 18.90
N PRO A 199 12.31 14.56 19.99
CA PRO A 199 11.07 13.80 19.99
C PRO A 199 10.01 14.50 19.13
N VAL A 200 9.36 13.73 18.27
CA VAL A 200 8.29 14.18 17.36
C VAL A 200 7.10 13.26 17.53
N ALA A 201 6.03 13.80 18.13
CA ALA A 201 4.79 13.06 18.34
C ALA A 201 4.04 12.86 17.01
N PRO A 202 3.28 11.76 16.83
CA PRO A 202 2.36 11.60 15.70
C PRO A 202 1.34 12.73 15.62
N CYS A 203 0.96 13.08 14.39
CA CYS A 203 -0.05 14.10 14.15
C CYS A 203 -1.44 13.68 14.61
N ALA A 204 -2.17 14.66 15.15
CA ALA A 204 -3.55 14.48 15.59
C ALA A 204 -4.53 14.20 14.45
N GLN A 205 -4.20 14.66 13.24
CA GLN A 205 -4.93 14.43 12.00
C GLN A 205 -3.90 14.39 10.86
N PRO A 206 -4.20 13.74 9.73
CA PRO A 206 -3.28 13.72 8.61
C PRO A 206 -3.28 15.10 7.94
N PHE A 207 -2.20 15.40 7.24
CA PHE A 207 -2.15 16.55 6.36
C PHE A 207 -3.14 16.33 5.20
N ASN A 208 -4.07 17.27 5.05
CA ASN A 208 -4.97 17.30 3.90
C ASN A 208 -4.46 18.32 2.87
N PRO A 209 -3.90 17.87 1.73
CA PRO A 209 -3.37 18.78 0.73
C PRO A 209 -4.43 19.69 0.12
N ARG A 210 -5.71 19.31 0.12
CA ARG A 210 -6.81 20.14 -0.39
C ARG A 210 -6.99 21.44 0.40
N ASN A 211 -6.49 21.48 1.63
CA ASN A 211 -6.55 22.65 2.51
C ASN A 211 -5.40 23.63 2.26
N TYR A 212 -4.40 23.27 1.44
CA TYR A 212 -3.22 24.08 1.19
C TYR A 212 -3.20 24.56 -0.26
N ASN A 213 -3.38 25.88 -0.45
CA ASN A 213 -3.50 26.50 -1.77
C ASN A 213 -2.43 27.59 -1.96
N GLY A 214 -1.94 27.74 -3.19
CA GLY A 214 -1.00 28.79 -3.57
C GLY A 214 0.05 28.32 -4.57
N PRO A 215 0.85 29.24 -5.15
CA PRO A 215 1.79 28.90 -6.24
C PRO A 215 2.81 27.83 -5.86
N ILE A 216 3.34 27.88 -4.64
CA ILE A 216 4.33 26.90 -4.15
C ILE A 216 3.68 25.51 -3.97
N ALA A 217 2.46 25.46 -3.44
CA ALA A 217 1.70 24.22 -3.28
C ALA A 217 1.38 23.56 -4.63
N GLN A 218 1.00 24.37 -5.61
CA GLN A 218 0.71 23.93 -6.98
C GLN A 218 1.97 23.37 -7.64
N THR A 219 3.08 24.09 -7.61
CA THR A 219 4.35 23.60 -8.18
C THR A 219 4.81 22.30 -7.51
N LEU A 220 4.66 22.15 -6.19
CA LEU A 220 5.02 20.91 -5.50
C LEU A 220 4.11 19.74 -5.90
N THR A 221 2.81 20.00 -6.06
CA THR A 221 1.84 19.00 -6.51
C THR A 221 2.16 18.56 -7.94
N GLU A 222 2.42 19.51 -8.84
CA GLU A 222 2.80 19.23 -10.24
C GLU A 222 4.07 18.38 -10.34
N VAL A 223 5.12 18.72 -9.60
CA VAL A 223 6.37 17.95 -9.60
C VAL A 223 6.16 16.52 -9.09
N PHE A 224 5.34 16.35 -8.05
CA PHE A 224 5.00 15.04 -7.53
C PHE A 224 4.15 14.24 -8.52
N ASP A 225 3.14 14.87 -9.10
CA ASP A 225 2.25 14.29 -10.10
C ASP A 225 2.99 13.89 -11.38
N ASP A 226 4.00 14.67 -11.81
CA ASP A 226 4.87 14.34 -12.93
C ASP A 226 5.76 13.13 -12.61
N ALA A 227 6.33 13.06 -11.41
CA ALA A 227 7.15 11.92 -10.98
C ALA A 227 6.34 10.62 -10.97
N ILE A 228 5.16 10.65 -10.33
CA ILE A 228 4.22 9.51 -10.31
C ILE A 228 3.70 9.22 -11.72
N GLY A 229 3.36 10.27 -12.48
CA GLY A 229 2.98 10.26 -13.90
C GLY A 229 3.90 9.41 -14.77
N ASN A 230 5.19 9.75 -14.74
CA ASN A 230 6.22 9.11 -15.52
C ASN A 230 6.45 7.66 -15.08
N ALA A 231 6.46 7.38 -13.77
CA ALA A 231 6.65 6.04 -13.24
C ALA A 231 5.45 5.11 -13.55
N ALA A 232 4.23 5.55 -13.26
CA ALA A 232 3.02 4.74 -13.41
C ALA A 232 2.60 4.52 -14.86
N SER A 233 2.84 5.48 -15.76
CA SER A 233 2.53 5.32 -17.19
C SER A 233 3.31 4.16 -17.83
N ALA A 234 4.54 3.92 -17.35
CA ALA A 234 5.45 2.85 -17.76
C ALA A 234 5.33 1.56 -16.92
N SER A 235 4.33 1.46 -16.03
CA SER A 235 4.19 0.32 -15.11
C SER A 235 3.98 -1.03 -15.80
N LEU A 236 3.24 -1.06 -16.92
CA LEU A 236 3.05 -2.26 -17.74
C LEU A 236 3.86 -2.18 -19.05
N PRO A 237 4.27 -3.32 -19.63
CA PRO A 237 4.93 -3.35 -20.93
C PRO A 237 4.11 -2.62 -22.01
N GLY A 238 4.77 -1.84 -22.88
CA GLY A 238 4.08 -1.08 -23.93
C GLY A 238 3.31 -1.94 -24.95
N ASN A 239 3.63 -3.24 -25.03
CA ASN A 239 2.95 -4.24 -25.85
C ASN A 239 1.97 -5.13 -25.06
N ALA A 240 1.65 -4.78 -23.80
CA ALA A 240 0.70 -5.52 -23.00
C ALA A 240 -0.68 -5.56 -23.68
N LYS A 241 -1.23 -6.76 -23.86
CA LYS A 241 -2.56 -6.96 -24.43
C LYS A 241 -3.63 -6.70 -23.37
N GLU A 242 -4.76 -6.13 -23.79
CA GLU A 242 -5.92 -6.02 -22.92
C GLU A 242 -6.39 -7.40 -22.43
N ALA A 243 -6.98 -7.44 -21.23
CA ALA A 243 -7.49 -8.65 -20.60
C ALA A 243 -6.46 -9.82 -20.55
N THR A 244 -5.16 -9.50 -20.60
CA THR A 244 -4.07 -10.43 -20.37
C THR A 244 -3.24 -9.92 -19.20
N PHE A 245 -3.02 -10.75 -18.17
CA PHE A 245 -2.20 -10.37 -17.04
C PHE A 245 -0.72 -10.62 -17.32
N VAL A 246 0.12 -9.64 -17.03
CA VAL A 246 1.57 -9.69 -17.26
C VAL A 246 2.32 -9.19 -16.03
N ASN A 247 3.59 -9.57 -15.92
CA ASN A 247 4.48 -8.91 -14.96
C ASN A 247 4.62 -7.42 -15.33
N PRO A 248 4.63 -6.50 -14.36
CA PRO A 248 4.96 -5.09 -14.59
C PRO A 248 6.32 -4.95 -15.28
N ALA A 249 6.44 -3.97 -16.17
CA ALA A 249 7.73 -3.60 -16.75
C ALA A 249 8.62 -2.91 -15.70
N SER A 250 7.99 -2.16 -14.79
CA SER A 250 8.64 -1.54 -13.65
C SER A 250 7.60 -1.28 -12.54
N THR A 251 8.04 -1.36 -11.29
CA THR A 251 7.31 -0.80 -10.13
C THR A 251 8.09 0.36 -9.50
N SER A 252 9.17 0.78 -10.15
CA SER A 252 10.06 1.83 -9.67
C SER A 252 9.35 3.18 -9.67
N GLY A 253 9.64 4.04 -8.70
CA GLY A 253 9.03 5.37 -8.61
C GLY A 253 7.63 5.42 -7.98
N LEU A 254 7.09 4.27 -7.53
CA LEU A 254 5.70 4.15 -7.03
C LEU A 254 5.63 3.68 -5.58
N PHE A 255 6.71 3.85 -4.81
CA PHE A 255 6.82 3.33 -3.45
C PHE A 255 6.41 1.84 -3.37
N PRO A 256 7.10 0.91 -4.04
CA PRO A 256 6.76 -0.50 -3.93
C PRO A 256 6.85 -0.98 -2.47
N ASN A 257 6.06 -2.00 -2.12
CA ASN A 257 6.28 -2.74 -0.89
C ASN A 257 7.28 -3.86 -1.20
N GLY A 258 8.32 -4.03 -0.37
CA GLY A 258 9.30 -5.12 -0.51
C GLY A 258 8.65 -6.51 -0.59
N ASP A 259 7.55 -6.72 0.15
CA ASP A 259 6.90 -8.02 0.33
C ASP A 259 5.70 -8.30 -0.59
N ASN A 260 5.21 -7.28 -1.30
CA ASN A 260 4.03 -7.39 -2.17
C ASN A 260 4.44 -7.35 -3.64
N LYS A 261 3.99 -8.31 -4.45
CA LYS A 261 4.24 -8.35 -5.89
C LYS A 261 2.94 -8.39 -6.68
N TYR A 262 3.03 -7.95 -7.93
CA TYR A 262 1.89 -7.57 -8.76
C TYR A 262 1.97 -8.23 -10.13
N ILE A 263 0.84 -8.67 -10.66
CA ILE A 263 0.65 -8.79 -12.12
C ILE A 263 -0.53 -7.92 -12.50
N GLY A 264 -0.46 -7.32 -13.68
CA GLY A 264 -1.46 -6.36 -14.11
C GLY A 264 -1.98 -6.62 -15.51
N SER A 265 -3.19 -6.13 -15.77
CA SER A 265 -3.82 -6.15 -17.09
C SER A 265 -4.47 -4.81 -17.40
N LEU A 266 -4.33 -4.36 -18.65
CA LEU A 266 -5.05 -3.20 -19.16
C LEU A 266 -6.50 -3.58 -19.45
N LEU A 267 -7.43 -2.70 -19.07
CA LEU A 267 -8.82 -2.79 -19.50
C LEU A 267 -9.29 -1.46 -20.10
N ASN A 268 -9.99 -1.51 -21.22
CA ASN A 268 -10.61 -0.37 -21.89
C ASN A 268 -12.12 -0.57 -21.97
N TYR A 269 -12.87 0.50 -21.71
CA TYR A 269 -14.32 0.45 -21.66
C TYR A 269 -14.92 0.43 -23.07
N GLN A 270 -16.00 -0.33 -23.23
CA GLN A 270 -16.97 -0.15 -24.32
C GLN A 270 -18.38 -0.32 -23.74
N PRO A 271 -19.39 0.44 -24.22
CA PRO A 271 -20.76 0.27 -23.77
C PRO A 271 -21.24 -1.19 -23.89
N GLY A 272 -21.81 -1.73 -22.80
CA GLY A 272 -22.33 -3.09 -22.75
C GLY A 272 -21.26 -4.19 -22.74
N ARG A 273 -19.98 -3.84 -22.49
CA ARG A 273 -18.86 -4.79 -22.37
C ARG A 273 -18.33 -4.81 -20.95
N VAL A 274 -18.21 -6.01 -20.39
CA VAL A 274 -17.63 -6.26 -19.07
C VAL A 274 -16.34 -7.06 -19.21
N ALA A 275 -15.46 -6.97 -18.22
CA ALA A 275 -14.32 -7.88 -18.10
C ALA A 275 -14.65 -8.97 -17.06
N VAL A 276 -14.44 -10.23 -17.42
CA VAL A 276 -14.60 -11.38 -16.52
C VAL A 276 -13.24 -11.97 -16.25
N ILE A 277 -12.90 -12.19 -14.97
CA ILE A 277 -11.58 -12.64 -14.53
C ILE A 277 -11.75 -13.82 -13.59
N ARG A 278 -11.15 -14.95 -13.93
CA ARG A 278 -11.25 -16.19 -13.15
C ARG A 278 -9.88 -16.78 -12.84
N GLY A 279 -9.71 -17.29 -11.63
CA GLY A 279 -8.50 -17.98 -11.19
C GLY A 279 -8.76 -18.75 -9.90
N LYS A 280 -7.88 -19.68 -9.57
CA LYS A 280 -7.95 -20.39 -8.28
C LYS A 280 -7.52 -19.43 -7.18
N ALA A 281 -8.28 -19.38 -6.08
CA ALA A 281 -7.96 -18.54 -4.94
C ALA A 281 -6.86 -19.19 -4.10
N PRO A 282 -5.76 -18.48 -3.80
CA PRO A 282 -4.83 -18.91 -2.79
C PRO A 282 -5.49 -18.88 -1.40
N SER A 283 -5.16 -19.85 -0.56
CA SER A 283 -5.56 -19.81 0.84
C SER A 283 -4.83 -18.69 1.60
N PHE A 284 -5.44 -18.20 2.66
CA PHE A 284 -4.97 -17.06 3.44
C PHE A 284 -5.47 -17.20 4.88
N PRO A 285 -4.74 -16.70 5.90
CA PRO A 285 -5.31 -16.58 7.23
C PRO A 285 -6.47 -15.58 7.16
N ASP A 286 -7.55 -15.71 7.94
CA ASP A 286 -8.62 -14.71 8.06
C ASP A 286 -8.74 -14.06 9.46
N SER A 287 -8.12 -12.89 9.65
CA SER A 287 -7.95 -12.10 10.87
C SER A 287 -9.15 -11.23 11.14
N ARG A 288 -9.96 -10.92 10.12
CA ARG A 288 -11.29 -10.36 10.33
C ARG A 288 -12.22 -11.41 10.95
N ALA A 289 -11.98 -12.68 10.66
CA ALA A 289 -12.57 -13.82 11.38
C ALA A 289 -11.76 -14.27 12.62
N GLY A 290 -10.74 -13.52 13.03
CA GLY A 290 -9.96 -13.76 14.25
C GLY A 290 -8.79 -14.74 14.12
N GLN A 291 -8.49 -15.26 12.93
CA GLN A 291 -7.30 -16.08 12.71
C GLN A 291 -6.01 -15.25 12.81
N SER A 292 -4.95 -15.86 13.33
CA SER A 292 -3.64 -15.19 13.41
C SER A 292 -3.07 -14.99 12.01
N PRO A 293 -2.45 -13.83 11.71
CA PRO A 293 -1.65 -13.67 10.50
C PRO A 293 -0.50 -14.69 10.38
N ALA A 294 -0.03 -15.22 11.50
CA ALA A 294 1.03 -16.23 11.53
C ALA A 294 0.53 -17.67 11.31
N THR A 295 -0.75 -17.87 10.97
CA THR A 295 -1.33 -19.21 10.74
C THR A 295 -0.50 -19.97 9.70
N PRO A 296 0.02 -21.17 10.04
CA PRO A 296 0.85 -21.95 9.13
C PRO A 296 0.00 -22.63 8.06
N GLY A 297 0.63 -23.03 6.96
CA GLY A 297 -0.02 -23.78 5.88
C GLY A 297 -0.82 -22.92 4.90
N GLU A 298 -0.99 -21.63 5.19
CA GLU A 298 -1.64 -20.70 4.27
C GLU A 298 -0.71 -20.32 3.12
N GLN A 299 -1.27 -20.25 1.91
CA GLN A 299 -0.49 -20.04 0.68
C GLN A 299 0.05 -18.62 0.54
N LEU A 300 -0.74 -17.61 0.96
CA LEU A 300 -0.36 -16.20 0.99
C LEU A 300 -0.74 -15.58 2.33
N ARG A 301 0.00 -14.54 2.77
CA ARG A 301 -0.45 -13.68 3.88
C ARG A 301 -1.66 -12.84 3.50
N TYR A 302 -1.68 -12.37 2.26
CA TYR A 302 -2.73 -11.51 1.73
C TYR A 302 -2.71 -11.54 0.20
N TRP A 303 -3.90 -11.42 -0.41
CA TRP A 303 -4.03 -11.13 -1.83
C TRP A 303 -5.26 -10.27 -2.13
N SER A 304 -5.22 -9.54 -3.24
CA SER A 304 -6.33 -8.69 -3.66
C SER A 304 -6.34 -8.46 -5.17
N MET A 305 -7.55 -8.19 -5.68
CA MET A 305 -7.79 -7.72 -7.04
C MET A 305 -8.26 -6.27 -6.96
N CYS A 306 -7.50 -5.33 -7.52
CA CYS A 306 -7.89 -3.91 -7.55
C CYS A 306 -7.94 -3.37 -8.96
N GLN A 307 -9.02 -2.63 -9.27
CA GLN A 307 -9.14 -1.85 -10.48
C GLN A 307 -8.78 -0.39 -10.19
N ASN A 308 -7.98 0.19 -11.07
CA ASN A 308 -7.43 1.54 -10.92
C ASN A 308 -7.60 2.32 -12.22
N ASP A 309 -7.70 3.63 -12.10
CA ASP A 309 -7.65 4.53 -13.24
C ASP A 309 -6.20 4.66 -13.71
N LYS A 310 -5.96 4.52 -15.02
CA LYS A 310 -4.65 4.67 -15.63
C LYS A 310 -4.43 6.11 -16.10
N VAL A 311 -4.68 7.06 -15.21
CA VAL A 311 -4.44 8.50 -15.39
C VAL A 311 -4.03 9.10 -14.05
N THR A 312 -3.09 10.04 -14.04
CA THR A 312 -2.61 10.74 -12.83
C THR A 312 -3.79 11.28 -11.99
N PRO A 313 -3.79 11.08 -10.66
CA PRO A 313 -2.72 10.52 -9.81
C PRO A 313 -2.73 8.98 -9.68
N TYR A 314 -3.40 8.28 -10.59
CA TYR A 314 -3.58 6.82 -10.63
C TYR A 314 -4.36 6.26 -9.43
N PRO A 315 -5.57 6.76 -9.19
CA PRO A 315 -6.38 6.33 -8.07
C PRO A 315 -6.88 4.89 -8.24
N VAL A 316 -6.98 4.17 -7.13
CA VAL A 316 -7.77 2.95 -7.06
C VAL A 316 -9.25 3.32 -7.10
N VAL A 317 -10.02 2.59 -7.91
CA VAL A 317 -11.47 2.70 -7.95
C VAL A 317 -12.08 1.81 -6.87
N ALA A 318 -11.66 0.54 -6.84
CA ALA A 318 -12.07 -0.43 -5.84
C ALA A 318 -11.12 -1.62 -5.80
N CYS A 319 -11.09 -2.30 -4.66
CA CYS A 319 -10.46 -3.60 -4.50
C CYS A 319 -11.44 -4.62 -3.92
N ALA A 320 -11.24 -5.88 -4.29
CA ALA A 320 -11.69 -7.01 -3.50
C ALA A 320 -10.46 -7.71 -2.91
N ALA A 321 -10.35 -7.67 -1.58
CA ALA A 321 -9.38 -8.47 -0.83
C ALA A 321 -9.83 -9.93 -0.75
N ASP A 322 -8.90 -10.82 -0.39
CA ASP A 322 -9.14 -12.25 -0.16
C ASP A 322 -10.42 -12.55 0.65
N TYR A 323 -10.59 -11.99 1.84
CA TYR A 323 -11.76 -12.18 2.72
C TYR A 323 -13.07 -11.62 2.14
N ALA A 324 -13.01 -10.70 1.19
CA ALA A 324 -14.18 -10.11 0.53
C ALA A 324 -14.47 -10.76 -0.83
N THR A 325 -13.59 -11.63 -1.29
CA THR A 325 -13.72 -12.29 -2.59
C THR A 325 -14.58 -13.54 -2.43
N ARG A 326 -15.64 -13.61 -3.22
CA ARG A 326 -16.50 -14.79 -3.29
C ARG A 326 -15.81 -15.91 -4.06
N ILE A 327 -15.84 -17.11 -3.48
CA ILE A 327 -15.19 -18.32 -3.99
C ILE A 327 -16.26 -19.38 -4.23
N ASP A 328 -16.20 -20.03 -5.38
CA ASP A 328 -17.09 -21.15 -5.72
C ASP A 328 -16.67 -22.46 -5.05
N ALA A 329 -17.47 -23.52 -5.21
CA ALA A 329 -17.23 -24.82 -4.60
C ALA A 329 -15.91 -25.49 -5.05
N ASP A 330 -15.35 -25.09 -6.20
CA ASP A 330 -14.10 -25.61 -6.73
C ASP A 330 -12.86 -24.81 -6.25
N GLY A 331 -13.07 -23.77 -5.43
CA GLY A 331 -11.99 -22.93 -4.91
C GLY A 331 -11.54 -21.83 -5.87
N TYR A 332 -12.39 -21.42 -6.81
CA TYR A 332 -12.09 -20.36 -7.78
C TYR A 332 -12.84 -19.07 -7.47
N TYR A 333 -12.17 -17.94 -7.66
CA TYR A 333 -12.85 -16.64 -7.73
C TYR A 333 -13.33 -16.35 -9.15
N THR A 334 -14.40 -15.58 -9.25
CA THR A 334 -14.83 -14.95 -10.50
C THR A 334 -15.11 -13.46 -10.25
N TYR A 335 -14.25 -12.60 -10.78
CA TYR A 335 -14.49 -11.15 -10.77
C TYR A 335 -15.20 -10.72 -12.04
N VAL A 336 -16.11 -9.75 -11.90
CA VAL A 336 -16.69 -9.03 -13.04
C VAL A 336 -16.44 -7.54 -12.86
N VAL A 337 -15.66 -6.95 -13.75
CA VAL A 337 -15.48 -5.49 -13.83
C VAL A 337 -16.55 -4.94 -14.75
N ALA A 338 -17.47 -4.15 -14.19
CA ALA A 338 -18.69 -3.72 -14.88
C ALA A 338 -19.10 -2.29 -14.50
N ALA A 339 -19.70 -1.56 -15.45
CA ALA A 339 -20.36 -0.30 -15.13
C ALA A 339 -21.67 -0.57 -14.38
N PRO A 340 -22.19 0.40 -13.58
CA PRO A 340 -23.41 0.19 -12.79
C PRO A 340 -24.63 -0.26 -13.61
N SER A 341 -24.70 0.10 -14.89
CA SER A 341 -25.80 -0.26 -15.80
C SER A 341 -25.67 -1.65 -16.44
N ASP A 342 -24.51 -2.30 -16.36
CA ASP A 342 -24.24 -3.53 -17.11
C ASP A 342 -24.83 -4.78 -16.45
N LEU A 343 -24.91 -4.79 -15.11
CA LEU A 343 -25.40 -5.92 -14.33
C LEU A 343 -26.69 -5.55 -13.57
N THR A 344 -27.56 -6.53 -13.37
CA THR A 344 -28.74 -6.38 -12.53
C THR A 344 -28.37 -6.48 -11.04
N ALA A 345 -29.18 -5.89 -10.16
CA ALA A 345 -28.98 -5.98 -8.71
C ALA A 345 -28.94 -7.44 -8.21
N ALA A 346 -29.74 -8.33 -8.81
CA ALA A 346 -29.74 -9.75 -8.48
C ALA A 346 -28.39 -10.43 -8.79
N GLN A 347 -27.75 -10.08 -9.90
CA GLN A 347 -26.43 -10.63 -10.25
C GLN A 347 -25.32 -10.05 -9.38
N VAL A 348 -25.40 -8.77 -9.03
CA VAL A 348 -24.49 -8.15 -8.06
C VAL A 348 -24.62 -8.83 -6.69
N ALA A 349 -25.85 -9.23 -6.31
CA ALA A 349 -26.11 -9.95 -5.07
C ALA A 349 -25.74 -11.44 -5.12
N GLY A 350 -25.59 -12.04 -6.31
CA GLY A 350 -25.37 -13.48 -6.51
C GLY A 350 -24.08 -14.00 -5.87
N SER A 351 -24.14 -15.17 -5.23
CA SER A 351 -23.09 -15.70 -4.34
C SER A 351 -21.74 -16.00 -5.01
N ASP A 352 -21.69 -16.16 -6.32
CA ASP A 352 -20.53 -16.75 -6.99
C ASP A 352 -19.67 -15.71 -7.73
N LEU A 353 -20.09 -14.44 -7.69
CA LEU A 353 -19.45 -13.33 -8.39
C LEU A 353 -18.99 -12.26 -7.41
N THR A 354 -17.77 -11.77 -7.63
CA THR A 354 -17.30 -10.54 -6.98
C THR A 354 -17.29 -9.41 -8.01
N VAL A 355 -18.23 -8.48 -7.90
CA VAL A 355 -18.31 -7.34 -8.82
C VAL A 355 -17.35 -6.25 -8.36
N ILE A 356 -16.46 -5.82 -9.26
CA ILE A 356 -15.61 -4.64 -9.07
C ILE A 356 -16.17 -3.53 -9.98
N PRO A 357 -16.50 -2.34 -9.45
CA PRO A 357 -17.02 -1.26 -10.29
C PRO A 357 -16.00 -0.86 -11.35
N TRP A 358 -16.47 -0.54 -12.56
CA TRP A 358 -15.63 0.01 -13.62
C TRP A 358 -15.11 1.42 -13.29
N GLY A 359 -15.85 2.17 -12.48
CA GLY A 359 -15.59 3.59 -12.23
C GLY A 359 -15.81 4.45 -13.49
N SER A 360 -15.00 5.49 -13.66
CA SER A 360 -15.10 6.38 -14.83
C SER A 360 -14.95 5.62 -16.15
N THR A 361 -15.86 5.77 -17.10
CA THR A 361 -15.79 5.08 -18.40
C THR A 361 -14.96 5.83 -19.45
N THR A 362 -14.42 7.00 -19.09
CA THR A 362 -13.69 7.90 -20.02
C THR A 362 -12.18 7.77 -19.92
N VAL A 363 -11.66 6.96 -19.00
CA VAL A 363 -10.22 6.77 -18.77
C VAL A 363 -9.84 5.29 -18.92
N PRO A 364 -8.65 4.98 -19.46
CA PRO A 364 -8.14 3.61 -19.48
C PRO A 364 -7.98 3.06 -18.06
N LYS A 365 -8.14 1.76 -17.89
CA LYS A 365 -8.03 1.10 -16.59
C LYS A 365 -6.83 0.17 -16.54
N VAL A 366 -6.36 -0.07 -15.33
CA VAL A 366 -5.44 -1.15 -15.02
C VAL A 366 -5.95 -1.94 -13.82
N VAL A 367 -6.01 -3.26 -13.96
CA VAL A 367 -6.37 -4.17 -12.88
C VAL A 367 -5.11 -4.89 -12.43
N PHE A 368 -4.90 -4.96 -11.11
CA PHE A 368 -3.76 -5.64 -10.50
C PHE A 368 -4.22 -6.76 -9.57
N LEU A 369 -3.63 -7.94 -9.75
CA LEU A 369 -3.61 -8.98 -8.73
C LEU A 369 -2.36 -8.78 -7.87
N ARG A 370 -2.54 -8.70 -6.55
CA ARG A 370 -1.48 -8.56 -5.54
C ARG A 370 -1.28 -9.88 -4.82
N ASN A 371 -0.03 -10.31 -4.66
CA ASN A 371 0.36 -11.45 -3.83
C ASN A 371 1.33 -10.95 -2.77
N MET A 372 1.03 -11.19 -1.49
CA MET A 372 1.88 -10.81 -0.38
C MET A 372 2.33 -12.04 0.40
N LEU A 373 3.65 -12.14 0.61
CA LEU A 373 4.31 -13.18 1.41
C LEU A 373 3.81 -14.61 1.12
N PRO A 374 4.16 -15.19 -0.05
CA PRO A 374 3.87 -16.60 -0.33
C PRO A 374 4.61 -17.53 0.62
N SER A 375 3.97 -18.64 0.98
CA SER A 375 4.64 -19.73 1.68
C SER A 375 5.72 -20.35 0.80
N ALA A 376 6.66 -21.07 1.41
CA ALA A 376 7.70 -21.77 0.66
C ALA A 376 7.10 -22.83 -0.30
N GLU A 377 6.06 -23.56 0.12
CA GLU A 377 5.39 -24.53 -0.75
C GLU A 377 4.61 -23.87 -1.89
N PHE A 378 4.02 -22.69 -1.66
CA PHE A 378 3.26 -21.97 -2.67
C PHE A 378 4.15 -21.14 -3.61
N TYR A 379 5.35 -20.75 -3.17
CA TYR A 379 6.25 -19.86 -3.91
C TYR A 379 6.37 -20.18 -5.40
N PRO A 380 6.56 -21.44 -5.85
CA PRO A 380 6.67 -21.75 -7.29
C PRO A 380 5.45 -21.34 -8.14
N ASN A 381 4.26 -21.21 -7.53
CA ASN A 381 3.01 -20.82 -8.18
C ASN A 381 2.63 -19.35 -7.93
N SER A 382 3.53 -18.55 -7.37
CA SER A 382 3.27 -17.16 -6.97
C SER A 382 3.73 -16.14 -8.02
N VAL A 383 3.23 -14.91 -7.89
CA VAL A 383 3.73 -13.75 -8.66
C VAL A 383 5.21 -13.48 -8.37
N GLN A 384 5.66 -13.70 -7.12
CA GLN A 384 7.05 -13.52 -6.72
C GLN A 384 7.97 -14.40 -7.57
N ALA A 385 7.60 -15.67 -7.79
CA ALA A 385 8.38 -16.59 -8.61
C ALA A 385 8.43 -16.17 -10.08
N SER A 386 7.30 -15.72 -10.66
CA SER A 386 7.30 -15.28 -12.07
C SER A 386 8.23 -14.09 -12.28
N GLN A 387 8.21 -13.13 -11.36
CA GLN A 387 9.07 -11.95 -11.42
C GLN A 387 10.54 -12.27 -11.14
N ALA A 388 10.83 -13.05 -10.09
CA ALA A 388 12.21 -13.43 -9.74
C ALA A 388 12.89 -14.18 -10.88
N ASN A 389 12.15 -15.07 -11.56
CA ASN A 389 12.65 -15.85 -12.68
C ASN A 389 12.52 -15.13 -14.04
N LYS A 390 11.90 -13.94 -14.07
CA LYS A 390 11.59 -13.18 -15.30
C LYS A 390 10.84 -14.01 -16.34
N THR A 391 9.89 -14.82 -15.88
CA THR A 391 9.08 -15.72 -16.71
C THR A 391 7.67 -15.20 -16.89
N ASP A 392 6.97 -15.71 -17.92
CA ASP A 392 5.54 -15.43 -18.08
C ASP A 392 4.78 -15.91 -16.83
N PRO A 393 3.95 -15.05 -16.20
CA PRO A 393 3.18 -15.44 -15.03
C PRO A 393 2.15 -16.54 -15.32
N ALA A 394 1.65 -16.68 -16.55
CA ALA A 394 0.63 -17.67 -16.88
C ALA A 394 1.07 -19.13 -16.64
N PRO A 395 2.20 -19.61 -17.22
CA PRO A 395 2.70 -20.95 -16.93
C PRO A 395 3.22 -21.09 -15.49
N THR A 396 3.74 -20.02 -14.89
CA THR A 396 4.30 -20.05 -13.53
C THR A 396 3.22 -20.27 -12.48
N MET A 397 2.13 -19.48 -12.54
CA MET A 397 1.07 -19.54 -11.54
C MET A 397 0.04 -20.64 -11.83
N GLY A 398 0.04 -21.22 -13.04
CA GLY A 398 -0.85 -22.31 -13.43
C GLY A 398 -2.33 -21.99 -13.17
N PRO A 399 -3.04 -22.77 -12.32
CA PRO A 399 -4.45 -22.51 -12.02
C PRO A 399 -4.70 -21.20 -11.23
N TYR A 400 -3.68 -20.66 -10.54
CA TYR A 400 -3.79 -19.39 -9.79
C TYR A 400 -3.61 -18.15 -10.70
N TYR A 401 -3.22 -18.33 -11.96
CA TYR A 401 -3.13 -17.24 -12.92
C TYR A 401 -4.54 -16.68 -13.22
N PRO A 402 -4.77 -15.36 -13.12
CA PRO A 402 -6.04 -14.73 -13.49
C PRO A 402 -6.24 -14.77 -15.01
N ARG A 403 -7.18 -15.59 -15.47
CA ARG A 403 -7.62 -15.64 -16.85
C ARG A 403 -8.73 -14.61 -17.06
N ALA A 404 -8.38 -13.52 -17.73
CA ALA A 404 -9.33 -12.47 -18.09
C ALA A 404 -9.83 -12.62 -19.52
N THR A 405 -11.06 -12.17 -19.75
CA THR A 405 -11.68 -12.05 -21.08
C THR A 405 -12.69 -10.91 -21.06
N TYR A 406 -12.97 -10.33 -22.23
CA TYR A 406 -14.13 -9.47 -22.40
C TYR A 406 -15.36 -10.28 -22.74
N CYS A 407 -16.50 -9.81 -22.25
CA CYS A 407 -17.79 -10.43 -22.50
C CYS A 407 -18.86 -9.34 -22.66
N SER A 408 -19.94 -9.65 -23.36
CA SER A 408 -21.08 -8.75 -23.36
C SER A 408 -21.82 -8.82 -22.02
N ALA A 409 -22.29 -7.68 -21.52
CA ALA A 409 -23.13 -7.59 -20.34
C ALA A 409 -24.41 -8.45 -20.48
N GLU A 410 -24.97 -8.50 -21.70
CA GLU A 410 -26.12 -9.35 -22.04
C GLU A 410 -25.83 -10.84 -21.84
N THR A 411 -24.66 -11.31 -22.28
CA THR A 411 -24.23 -12.70 -22.10
C THR A 411 -24.14 -13.05 -20.61
N VAL A 412 -23.54 -12.17 -19.79
CA VAL A 412 -23.48 -12.39 -18.33
C VAL A 412 -24.89 -12.37 -17.72
N ARG A 413 -25.78 -11.52 -18.21
CA ARG A 413 -27.21 -11.42 -17.79
C ARG A 413 -28.04 -12.64 -18.11
N THR A 414 -27.87 -13.23 -19.27
CA THR A 414 -28.78 -14.29 -19.77
C THR A 414 -28.22 -15.69 -19.68
N ALA A 415 -26.89 -15.84 -19.80
CA ALA A 415 -26.22 -17.14 -19.89
C ALA A 415 -25.17 -17.37 -18.78
N GLY A 416 -24.95 -16.39 -17.91
CA GLY A 416 -23.96 -16.44 -16.84
C GLY A 416 -22.52 -16.20 -17.31
N TRP A 417 -21.60 -16.07 -16.35
CA TRP A 417 -20.20 -15.75 -16.62
C TRP A 417 -19.47 -16.87 -17.38
N GLN A 418 -19.91 -18.12 -17.24
CA GLN A 418 -19.30 -19.29 -17.88
C GLN A 418 -19.34 -19.18 -19.40
N ALA A 419 -20.39 -18.56 -19.96
CA ALA A 419 -20.54 -18.34 -21.40
C ALA A 419 -19.47 -17.40 -21.97
N CYS A 420 -18.75 -16.64 -21.14
CA CYS A 420 -17.67 -15.76 -21.56
C CYS A 420 -16.36 -16.49 -21.88
N TYR A 421 -16.23 -17.77 -21.47
CA TYR A 421 -15.04 -18.60 -21.67
C TYR A 421 -15.25 -19.73 -22.69
N ARG A 422 -16.34 -19.68 -23.46
CA ARG A 422 -16.69 -20.69 -24.46
C ARG A 422 -16.19 -20.34 -25.85
#